data_AF-A0A671L979-F1
#
_entry.id   AF-A0A671L979-F1
#
_cell.length_a   1.000
_cell.length_b   1.000
_cell.length_c   1.000
_cell.angle_alpha   90.00
_cell.angle_beta   90.00
_cell.angle_gamma   90.00
#
_symmetry.space_group_name_H-M   'P 1'
#
loop_
_entity.id
_entity.type
_entity.pdbx_description
1 polymer ?
#
loop_
_entity_poly.entity_id
_entity_poly.type
_entity_poly.pdbx_seq_one_letter_code
_entity_poly.pdbx_strand_id
1 'polypeptide(L)'
;MCTFFNRIVGNMMRTLNSLSDLRETRFGQPPPRHGLNLLWWFAHDCVQIDSNSRMTAQCNPANGAFGFHRFYNRDNLLPKINLPYYDVGNLHNADSLPYYVTENYTGYSDSSNKDRIIVSFGSRRKRFENIYVTQHSDRTHFDQNHTYCISVDLLKDIQELSHEEFLSEPTNHSEHISIRLHVYHSILFNGSLQ
;
A
#
# COMPACT_ATOMS: atom_id res chain seq x y z
N MET A 1 -8.93 -10.44 -1.31
CA MET A 1 -9.57 -9.13 -1.55
C MET A 1 -10.36 -8.75 -0.31
N CYS A 2 -10.22 -7.51 0.13
CA CYS A 2 -11.02 -6.90 1.20
C CYS A 2 -12.51 -6.96 0.83
N THR A 3 -13.20 -8.06 1.14
CA THR A 3 -14.64 -8.16 0.90
C THR A 3 -15.40 -7.47 2.02
N PHE A 4 -16.42 -6.70 1.64
CA PHE A 4 -17.37 -5.99 2.49
C PHE A 4 -17.85 -6.84 3.67
N PHE A 5 -17.26 -6.63 4.85
CA PHE A 5 -17.79 -7.20 6.08
C PHE A 5 -18.60 -6.13 6.81
N ASN A 6 -19.93 -6.22 6.68
CA ASN A 6 -20.86 -5.42 7.47
C ASN A 6 -20.98 -6.00 8.89
N ARG A 7 -20.54 -5.26 9.90
CA ARG A 7 -21.12 -5.31 11.25
C ARG A 7 -20.85 -4.01 12.04
N ILE A 8 -21.81 -3.09 11.92
CA ILE A 8 -22.34 -2.14 12.92
C ILE A 8 -21.31 -1.46 13.85
N VAL A 9 -21.08 -0.18 13.57
CA VAL A 9 -20.21 0.84 14.23
C VAL A 9 -18.70 0.67 14.02
N GLY A 10 -18.27 0.75 12.76
CA GLY A 10 -16.91 1.05 12.37
C GLY A 10 -16.96 1.66 10.97
N ASN A 11 -16.27 2.77 10.75
CA ASN A 11 -16.22 3.42 9.43
C ASN A 11 -15.84 2.35 8.38
N MET A 12 -16.63 2.20 7.32
CA MET A 12 -16.36 1.21 6.28
C MET A 12 -14.98 1.52 5.68
N MET A 13 -14.02 0.61 5.83
CA MET A 13 -12.68 0.83 5.33
C MET A 13 -12.70 0.98 3.80
N ARG A 14 -12.41 2.17 3.30
CA ARG A 14 -12.39 2.47 1.86
C ARG A 14 -11.28 1.64 1.21
N THR A 15 -11.62 1.00 0.09
CA THR A 15 -10.65 0.34 -0.78
C THR A 15 -10.29 1.30 -1.92
N LEU A 16 -8.99 1.49 -2.15
CA LEU A 16 -8.45 2.30 -3.25
C LEU A 16 -8.29 1.38 -4.46
N ASN A 17 -8.96 1.72 -5.56
CA ASN A 17 -9.01 0.89 -6.75
C ASN A 17 -8.15 1.43 -7.90
N SER A 18 -7.72 2.68 -7.80
CA SER A 18 -7.02 3.40 -8.86
C SER A 18 -5.96 4.36 -8.30
N LEU A 19 -5.05 4.79 -9.17
CA LEU A 19 -4.07 5.83 -8.84
C LEU A 19 -4.75 7.15 -8.46
N SER A 20 -5.93 7.45 -9.04
CA SER A 20 -6.74 8.62 -8.66
C SER A 20 -7.22 8.53 -7.21
N ASP A 21 -7.77 7.37 -6.81
CA ASP A 21 -8.18 7.14 -5.41
C ASP A 21 -7.00 7.37 -4.46
N LEU A 22 -5.83 6.81 -4.77
CA LEU A 22 -4.63 6.98 -3.95
C LEU A 22 -4.23 8.46 -3.82
N ARG A 23 -4.25 9.20 -4.92
CA ARG A 23 -3.91 10.64 -4.94
C ARG A 23 -4.88 11.47 -4.09
N GLU A 24 -6.18 11.18 -4.17
CA GLU A 24 -7.20 11.86 -3.36
C GLU A 24 -6.96 11.70 -1.85
N THR A 25 -6.39 10.56 -1.41
CA THR A 25 -6.10 10.34 0.02
C THR A 25 -4.94 11.17 0.56
N ARG A 26 -4.11 11.75 -0.32
CA ARG A 26 -2.86 12.44 0.05
C ARG A 26 -1.87 11.56 0.82
N PHE A 27 -1.99 10.23 0.72
CA PHE A 27 -1.05 9.30 1.33
C PHE A 27 0.39 9.56 0.83
N GLY A 28 1.36 9.62 1.76
CA GLY A 28 2.73 10.00 1.44
C GLY A 28 2.88 11.42 0.90
N GLN A 29 1.93 12.34 1.12
CA GLN A 29 2.05 13.74 0.72
C GLN A 29 1.90 14.69 1.92
N PRO A 30 2.50 15.89 1.87
CA PRO A 30 3.41 16.45 0.84
C PRO A 30 4.81 15.77 0.84
N PRO A 31 5.77 16.20 -0.01
CA PRO A 31 7.16 15.77 0.13
C PRO A 31 7.62 15.78 1.60
N PRO A 32 8.34 14.73 2.05
CA PRO A 32 9.26 13.95 1.22
C PRO A 32 8.79 12.59 0.64
N ARG A 33 7.47 12.37 0.46
CA ARG A 33 6.96 11.20 -0.28
C ARG A 33 7.33 9.83 0.28
N HIS A 34 7.69 9.75 1.56
CA HIS A 34 8.05 8.48 2.20
C HIS A 34 7.00 7.39 1.95
N GLY A 35 5.71 7.65 2.21
CA GLY A 35 4.63 6.69 1.93
C GLY A 35 4.54 6.26 0.47
N LEU A 36 4.72 7.16 -0.50
CA LEU A 36 4.69 6.81 -1.92
C LEU A 36 5.93 5.97 -2.31
N ASN A 37 7.13 6.35 -1.87
CA ASN A 37 8.34 5.56 -2.08
C ASN A 37 8.21 4.15 -1.48
N LEU A 38 7.67 4.06 -0.27
CA LEU A 38 7.42 2.79 0.42
C LEU A 38 6.41 1.92 -0.35
N LEU A 39 5.32 2.51 -0.86
CA LEU A 39 4.30 1.78 -1.61
C LEU A 39 4.81 1.29 -2.97
N TRP A 40 5.56 2.13 -3.68
CA TRP A 40 6.16 1.74 -4.95
C TRP A 40 7.13 0.57 -4.76
N TRP A 41 8.06 0.70 -3.81
CA TRP A 41 8.99 -0.38 -3.44
C TRP A 41 8.23 -1.65 -3.06
N PHE A 42 7.24 -1.54 -2.17
CA PHE A 42 6.50 -2.70 -1.70
C PHE A 42 5.76 -3.40 -2.85
N ALA A 43 5.12 -2.65 -3.74
CA ALA A 43 4.45 -3.22 -4.90
C ALA A 43 5.43 -3.96 -5.83
N HIS A 44 6.61 -3.41 -6.09
CA HIS A 44 7.57 -3.99 -7.04
C HIS A 44 8.40 -5.14 -6.45
N ASP A 45 8.90 -4.99 -5.24
CA ASP A 45 9.91 -5.89 -4.67
C ASP A 45 9.31 -6.92 -3.72
N CYS A 46 8.16 -6.60 -3.10
CA CYS A 46 7.54 -7.44 -2.09
C CYS A 46 6.35 -8.26 -2.64
N VAL A 47 5.67 -7.80 -3.69
CA VAL A 47 4.42 -8.41 -4.18
C VAL A 47 4.60 -8.98 -5.58
N GLN A 48 4.42 -10.30 -5.72
CA GLN A 48 4.24 -10.94 -7.03
C GLN A 48 2.77 -11.29 -7.24
N ILE A 49 2.18 -10.78 -8.32
CA ILE A 49 0.77 -11.02 -8.68
C ILE A 49 0.72 -12.08 -9.78
N ASP A 50 -0.01 -13.18 -9.54
CA ASP A 50 -0.22 -14.21 -10.56
C ASP A 50 -1.43 -13.89 -11.48
N SER A 51 -1.61 -14.68 -12.53
CA SER A 51 -2.75 -14.55 -13.46
C SER A 51 -4.13 -14.74 -12.82
N ASN A 52 -4.19 -15.27 -11.59
CA ASN A 52 -5.42 -15.41 -10.80
C ASN A 52 -5.55 -14.28 -9.76
N SER A 53 -4.80 -13.18 -9.91
CA SER A 53 -4.79 -12.04 -8.98
C SER A 53 -4.40 -12.42 -7.54
N ARG A 54 -3.60 -13.49 -7.36
CA ARG A 54 -3.09 -13.86 -6.04
C ARG A 54 -1.77 -13.17 -5.77
N MET A 55 -1.66 -12.57 -4.59
CA MET A 55 -0.49 -11.81 -4.15
C MET A 55 0.45 -12.71 -3.34
N THR A 56 1.50 -13.19 -4.00
CA THR A 56 2.58 -13.94 -3.36
C THR A 56 3.60 -12.97 -2.77
N ALA A 57 3.98 -13.20 -1.52
CA ALA A 57 4.94 -12.39 -0.81
C ALA A 57 6.37 -12.81 -1.17
N GLN A 58 7.14 -11.87 -1.71
CA GLN A 58 8.57 -12.01 -1.99
C GLN A 58 9.44 -11.61 -0.78
N CYS A 59 8.93 -10.70 0.05
CA CYS A 59 9.46 -10.44 1.38
C CYS A 59 8.74 -11.28 2.43
N ASN A 60 9.42 -11.59 3.55
CA ASN A 60 8.84 -12.40 4.63
C ASN A 60 8.58 -11.52 5.87
N PRO A 61 7.35 -11.03 6.10
CA PRO A 61 7.09 -10.21 7.28
C PRO A 61 7.35 -10.92 8.61
N ALA A 62 7.21 -12.25 8.65
CA ALA A 62 7.31 -13.03 9.87
C ALA A 62 8.75 -13.16 10.42
N ASN A 63 9.77 -12.90 9.59
CA ASN A 63 11.17 -12.90 10.04
C ASN A 63 11.74 -11.49 10.25
N GLY A 64 10.92 -10.45 10.06
CA GLY A 64 11.32 -9.05 10.26
C GLY A 64 12.09 -8.42 9.10
N ALA A 65 12.17 -9.05 7.93
CA ALA A 65 12.83 -8.47 6.76
C ALA A 65 12.38 -7.02 6.51
N PHE A 66 13.30 -6.13 6.12
CA PHE A 66 12.99 -4.72 5.80
C PHE A 66 12.31 -3.94 6.93
N GLY A 67 12.47 -4.38 8.19
CA GLY A 67 11.85 -3.74 9.35
C GLY A 67 10.37 -4.10 9.54
N PHE A 68 9.88 -5.18 8.92
CA PHE A 68 8.55 -5.69 9.23
C PHE A 68 8.43 -6.05 10.71
N HIS A 69 7.30 -5.72 11.32
CA HIS A 69 7.00 -6.11 12.69
C HIS A 69 5.55 -6.54 12.86
N ARG A 70 5.30 -7.30 13.93
CA ARG A 70 3.97 -7.84 14.20
C ARG A 70 3.01 -6.72 14.60
N PHE A 71 2.01 -6.47 13.77
CA PHE A 71 0.90 -5.58 14.09
C PHE A 71 -0.21 -6.36 14.82
N TYR A 72 -0.46 -6.01 16.07
CA TYR A 72 -1.43 -6.72 16.91
C TYR A 72 -2.88 -6.24 16.74
N ASN A 73 -3.11 -5.14 16.02
CA ASN A 73 -4.43 -4.56 15.79
C ASN A 73 -5.25 -4.37 17.09
N ARG A 74 -4.61 -3.89 18.16
CA ARG A 74 -5.21 -3.78 19.51
C ARG A 74 -6.39 -2.81 19.54
N ASP A 75 -6.27 -1.72 18.79
CA ASP A 75 -7.30 -0.66 18.73
C ASP A 75 -8.39 -0.95 17.68
N ASN A 76 -8.37 -2.14 17.06
CA ASN A 76 -9.31 -2.56 16.02
C ASN A 76 -9.31 -1.62 14.80
N LEU A 77 -8.13 -1.13 14.41
CA LEU A 77 -7.92 -0.35 13.19
C LEU A 77 -8.37 -1.13 11.94
N LEU A 78 -8.05 -2.43 11.90
CA LEU A 78 -8.34 -3.33 10.78
C LEU A 78 -9.40 -4.39 11.15
N PRO A 79 -10.05 -5.03 10.16
CA PRO A 79 -10.95 -6.15 10.41
C PRO A 79 -10.28 -7.28 11.20
N LYS A 80 -11.05 -7.99 12.05
CA LYS A 80 -10.56 -9.19 12.74
C LYS A 80 -10.65 -10.39 11.81
N ILE A 81 -9.51 -10.94 11.43
CA ILE A 81 -9.40 -12.14 10.59
C ILE A 81 -8.49 -13.17 11.25
N ASN A 82 -8.57 -14.43 10.81
CA ASN A 82 -7.74 -15.52 11.33
C ASN A 82 -6.34 -15.57 10.69
N LEU A 83 -5.68 -14.41 10.56
CA LEU A 83 -4.32 -14.27 10.04
C LEU A 83 -3.55 -13.19 10.81
N PRO A 84 -2.23 -13.34 10.94
CA PRO A 84 -1.40 -12.29 11.50
C PRO A 84 -1.29 -11.09 10.56
N TYR A 85 -1.35 -9.90 11.14
CA TYR A 85 -0.95 -8.65 10.52
C TYR A 85 0.51 -8.30 10.83
N TYR A 86 1.16 -7.67 9.88
CA TYR A 86 2.51 -7.09 10.03
C TYR A 86 2.54 -5.72 9.40
N ASP A 87 3.36 -4.81 9.92
CA ASP A 87 3.53 -3.50 9.34
C ASP A 87 5.01 -3.15 9.08
N VAL A 88 5.22 -2.26 8.12
CA VAL A 88 6.52 -1.78 7.65
C VAL A 88 6.45 -0.28 7.34
N GLY A 89 7.61 0.37 7.30
CA GLY A 89 7.75 1.81 7.01
C GLY A 89 8.26 2.63 8.18
N ASN A 90 8.51 2.01 9.34
CA ASN A 90 9.13 2.74 10.45
C ASN A 90 10.63 2.99 10.19
N LEU A 91 10.98 4.22 9.85
CA LEU A 91 12.33 4.64 9.50
C LEU A 91 13.30 4.67 10.69
N HIS A 92 12.82 4.65 11.94
CA HIS A 92 13.69 4.41 13.10
C HIS A 92 14.33 3.01 13.06
N ASN A 93 13.65 2.06 12.42
CA ASN A 93 14.08 0.67 12.26
C ASN A 93 13.97 0.27 10.78
N ALA A 94 14.50 1.11 9.89
CA ALA A 94 14.38 0.93 8.44
C ALA A 94 15.05 -0.37 7.93
N ASP A 95 16.01 -0.91 8.70
CA ASP A 95 16.75 -2.13 8.36
C ASP A 95 17.28 -2.06 6.91
N SER A 96 16.84 -2.97 6.05
CA SER A 96 17.31 -3.12 4.68
C SER A 96 16.42 -2.41 3.65
N LEU A 97 15.57 -1.46 4.07
CA LEU A 97 14.76 -0.65 3.15
C LEU A 97 15.67 0.11 2.16
N PRO A 98 15.26 0.25 0.89
CA PRO A 98 16.07 0.97 -0.09
C PRO A 98 16.33 2.42 0.29
N TYR A 99 17.50 2.95 -0.11
CA TYR A 99 17.90 4.31 0.21
C TYR A 99 16.84 5.35 -0.17
N TYR A 100 16.25 5.27 -1.37
CA TYR A 100 15.20 6.21 -1.83
C TYR A 100 13.91 6.18 -1.00
N VAL A 101 13.68 5.13 -0.19
CA VAL A 101 12.57 5.08 0.78
C VAL A 101 12.92 5.85 2.06
N THR A 102 14.20 5.87 2.41
CA THR A 102 14.72 6.37 3.69
C THR A 102 15.38 7.76 3.60
N GLU A 103 15.76 8.22 2.40
CA GLU A 103 16.72 9.32 2.19
C GLU A 103 16.31 10.65 2.84
N ASN A 104 15.01 10.88 2.98
CA ASN A 104 14.45 12.12 3.51
C ASN A 104 14.01 12.00 4.98
N TYR A 105 14.42 10.93 5.65
CA TYR A 105 14.16 10.76 7.06
C TYR A 105 14.98 11.78 7.88
N THR A 106 14.30 12.59 8.69
CA THR A 106 14.96 13.70 9.40
C THR A 106 15.46 13.31 10.80
N GLY A 107 14.98 12.18 11.35
CA GLY A 107 15.24 11.81 12.74
C GLY A 107 14.40 12.58 13.77
N TYR A 108 13.65 13.61 13.36
CA TYR A 108 12.85 14.44 14.26
C TYR A 108 11.40 13.95 14.40
N SER A 109 10.68 14.56 15.34
CA SER A 109 9.25 14.33 15.56
C SER A 109 8.39 15.07 14.53
N ASP A 110 8.59 14.77 13.24
CA ASP A 110 7.85 15.38 12.13
C ASP A 110 7.11 14.33 11.28
N SER A 111 6.62 14.73 10.11
CA SER A 111 5.87 13.85 9.20
C SER A 111 6.76 12.95 8.33
N SER A 112 8.09 12.97 8.45
CA SER A 112 8.99 12.17 7.61
C SER A 112 8.89 10.67 7.84
N ASN A 113 8.36 10.23 9.00
CA ASN A 113 8.25 8.82 9.40
C ASN A 113 6.82 8.43 9.84
N LYS A 114 5.77 9.04 9.27
CA LYS A 114 4.38 8.73 9.66
C LYS A 114 3.77 7.58 8.87
N ASP A 115 4.17 7.37 7.62
CA ASP A 115 3.47 6.46 6.70
C ASP A 115 3.83 4.99 6.96
N ARG A 116 2.86 4.09 6.83
CA ARG A 116 3.03 2.65 7.05
C ARG A 116 2.27 1.85 6.01
N ILE A 117 2.75 0.64 5.74
CA ILE A 117 1.98 -0.40 5.06
C ILE A 117 1.71 -1.50 6.06
N ILE A 118 0.44 -1.94 6.18
CA ILE A 118 0.05 -3.10 6.98
C ILE A 118 -0.41 -4.21 6.05
N VAL A 119 0.01 -5.44 6.30
CA VAL A 119 -0.34 -6.62 5.49
C VAL A 119 -0.91 -7.72 6.36
N SER A 120 -1.94 -8.42 5.90
CA SER A 120 -2.27 -9.75 6.45
C SER A 120 -1.48 -10.82 5.72
N PHE A 121 -0.77 -11.67 6.47
CA PHE A 121 0.20 -12.59 5.89
C PHE A 121 -0.09 -14.06 6.25
N GLY A 122 -0.34 -14.88 5.23
CA GLY A 122 -0.51 -16.32 5.34
C GLY A 122 0.80 -17.06 5.12
N SER A 123 1.56 -17.31 6.19
CA SER A 123 2.91 -17.91 6.11
C SER A 123 2.96 -19.27 5.38
N ARG A 124 1.94 -20.13 5.56
CA ARG A 124 1.87 -21.45 4.90
C ARG A 124 1.88 -21.37 3.37
N ARG A 125 1.25 -20.34 2.81
CA ARG A 125 1.17 -20.12 1.35
C ARG A 125 2.10 -19.00 0.87
N LYS A 126 2.79 -18.32 1.79
CA LYS A 126 3.55 -17.09 1.56
C LYS A 126 2.73 -16.06 0.79
N ARG A 127 1.53 -15.73 1.27
CA ARG A 127 0.61 -14.82 0.59
C ARG A 127 0.22 -13.62 1.43
N PHE A 128 0.05 -12.49 0.75
CA PHE A 128 -0.69 -11.36 1.27
C PHE A 128 -2.17 -11.56 0.94
N GLU A 129 -3.04 -11.53 1.95
CA GLU A 129 -4.49 -11.63 1.71
C GLU A 129 -5.13 -10.23 1.56
N ASN A 130 -4.63 -9.26 2.33
CA ASN A 130 -4.99 -7.86 2.31
C ASN A 130 -3.75 -6.99 2.54
N ILE A 131 -3.68 -5.86 1.85
CA ILE A 131 -2.64 -4.84 1.99
C ILE A 131 -3.34 -3.52 2.28
N TYR A 132 -2.81 -2.77 3.24
CA TYR A 132 -3.35 -1.49 3.67
C TYR A 132 -2.25 -0.44 3.68
N VAL A 133 -2.61 0.77 3.29
CA VAL A 133 -1.80 1.97 3.54
C VAL A 133 -2.40 2.73 4.69
N THR A 134 -1.56 3.26 5.57
CA THR A 134 -1.98 4.04 6.73
C THR A 134 -0.93 5.04 7.14
N GLN A 135 -1.27 5.95 8.04
CA GLN A 135 -0.32 6.86 8.66
C GLN A 135 -0.53 6.90 10.16
N HIS A 136 0.49 7.33 10.88
CA HIS A 136 0.36 7.73 12.25
C HIS A 136 -0.25 9.13 12.37
N SER A 137 -1.19 9.32 13.31
CA SER A 137 -1.75 10.63 13.68
C SER A 137 -0.87 11.37 14.69
N ASP A 138 -0.11 10.62 15.49
CA ASP A 138 0.90 11.13 16.43
C ASP A 138 2.08 10.14 16.55
N ARG A 139 2.87 10.17 17.62
CA ARG A 139 4.05 9.30 17.76
C ARG A 139 3.71 7.81 17.89
N THR A 140 2.48 7.44 18.25
CA THR A 140 2.12 6.06 18.62
C THR A 140 0.81 5.57 18.02
N HIS A 141 -0.11 6.47 17.69
CA HIS A 141 -1.45 6.11 17.24
C HIS A 141 -1.56 6.11 15.72
N PHE A 142 -2.26 5.12 15.19
CA PHE A 142 -2.64 5.07 13.78
C PHE A 142 -3.86 5.95 13.52
N ASP A 143 -3.90 6.55 12.34
CA ASP A 143 -5.00 7.39 11.89
C ASP A 143 -6.07 6.55 11.20
N GLN A 144 -7.18 6.31 11.89
CA GLN A 144 -8.29 5.52 11.36
C GLN A 144 -8.95 6.15 10.12
N ASN A 145 -8.91 7.48 10.00
CA ASN A 145 -9.50 8.18 8.84
C ASN A 145 -8.59 8.16 7.61
N HIS A 146 -7.31 7.86 7.82
CA HIS A 146 -6.30 7.74 6.77
C HIS A 146 -5.76 6.32 6.67
N THR A 147 -6.64 5.33 6.84
CA THR A 147 -6.33 3.91 6.64
C THR A 147 -7.19 3.34 5.53
N TYR A 148 -6.55 2.78 4.51
CA TYR A 148 -7.22 2.33 3.29
C TYR A 148 -6.73 0.96 2.86
N CYS A 149 -7.63 0.12 2.35
CA CYS A 149 -7.24 -1.13 1.71
C CYS A 149 -6.80 -0.84 0.26
N ILE A 150 -5.74 -1.51 -0.19
CA ILE A 150 -5.26 -1.42 -1.57
C ILE A 150 -5.84 -2.57 -2.39
N SER A 151 -6.47 -2.28 -3.53
CA SER A 151 -6.96 -3.31 -4.44
C SER A 151 -5.80 -3.99 -5.19
N VAL A 152 -6.06 -5.18 -5.74
CA VAL A 152 -5.06 -5.87 -6.59
C VAL A 152 -4.84 -5.09 -7.89
N ASP A 153 -5.88 -4.46 -8.44
CA ASP A 153 -5.78 -3.71 -9.69
C ASP A 153 -4.93 -2.45 -9.51
N LEU A 154 -5.06 -1.75 -8.38
CA LEU A 154 -4.16 -0.64 -8.04
C LEU A 154 -2.70 -1.10 -7.92
N LEU A 155 -2.43 -2.27 -7.34
CA LEU A 155 -1.05 -2.79 -7.30
C LEU A 155 -0.49 -3.09 -8.69
N LYS A 156 -1.32 -3.60 -9.60
CA LYS A 156 -0.92 -3.81 -11.01
C LYS A 156 -0.63 -2.48 -11.70
N ASP A 157 -1.50 -1.48 -11.53
CA ASP A 157 -1.27 -0.13 -12.08
C ASP A 157 0.04 0.46 -11.57
N ILE A 158 0.37 0.25 -10.29
CA ILE A 158 1.64 0.69 -9.72
C ILE A 158 2.82 -0.06 -10.36
N GLN A 159 2.71 -1.38 -10.55
CA GLN A 159 3.75 -2.22 -11.16
C GLN A 159 4.01 -1.91 -12.65
N GLU A 160 3.11 -1.22 -13.33
CA GLU A 160 3.28 -0.77 -14.72
C GLU A 160 4.06 0.55 -14.83
N LEU A 161 4.27 1.26 -13.71
CA LEU A 161 4.92 2.57 -13.68
C LEU A 161 6.36 2.48 -13.18
N SER A 162 7.25 3.19 -13.86
CA SER A 162 8.57 3.50 -13.29
C SER A 162 8.43 4.32 -12.00
N HIS A 163 9.48 4.29 -11.18
CA HIS A 163 9.52 5.04 -9.92
C HIS A 163 9.25 6.54 -10.13
N GLU A 164 9.82 7.14 -11.17
CA GLU A 164 9.61 8.54 -11.53
C GLU A 164 8.16 8.83 -11.95
N GLU A 165 7.58 7.99 -12.83
CA GLU A 165 6.20 8.16 -13.28
C GLU A 165 5.22 8.06 -12.11
N PHE A 166 5.43 7.11 -11.19
CA PHE A 166 4.58 6.93 -10.02
C PHE A 166 4.64 8.13 -9.06
N LEU A 167 5.84 8.69 -8.83
CA LEU A 167 6.02 9.84 -7.96
C LEU A 167 5.56 11.16 -8.58
N SER A 168 5.45 11.22 -9.92
CA SER A 168 5.08 12.45 -10.63
C SER A 168 3.69 12.95 -10.22
N GLU A 169 3.60 14.26 -9.96
CA GLU A 169 2.30 14.93 -9.92
C GLU A 169 1.73 15.00 -11.34
N PRO A 170 0.40 14.94 -11.52
CA PRO A 170 -0.16 15.07 -12.85
C PRO A 170 0.21 16.43 -13.45
N THR A 171 1.14 16.41 -14.41
CA THR A 171 1.20 17.41 -15.46
C THR A 171 0.24 16.96 -16.58
N ASN A 172 -0.10 17.83 -17.53
CA ASN A 172 -0.91 17.45 -18.71
C ASN A 172 -0.41 16.16 -19.42
N HIS A 173 0.86 15.77 -19.22
CA HIS A 173 1.43 14.52 -19.75
C HIS A 173 1.03 13.26 -18.95
N SER A 174 0.90 13.36 -17.62
CA SER A 174 0.52 12.23 -16.77
C SER A 174 -0.99 11.96 -16.79
N GLU A 175 -1.82 12.94 -17.16
CA GLU A 175 -3.24 12.70 -17.52
C GLU A 175 -3.32 11.73 -18.71
N HIS A 176 -2.42 11.87 -19.68
CA HIS A 176 -2.33 10.99 -20.83
C HIS A 176 -1.95 9.55 -20.44
N ILE A 177 -1.06 9.36 -19.45
CA ILE A 177 -0.71 8.02 -18.90
C ILE A 177 -1.91 7.43 -18.16
N SER A 178 -2.57 8.20 -17.32
CA SER A 178 -3.79 7.77 -16.61
C SER A 178 -4.89 7.35 -17.59
N ILE A 179 -5.11 8.15 -18.65
CA ILE A 179 -6.03 7.82 -19.75
C ILE A 179 -5.57 6.56 -20.47
N ARG A 180 -4.27 6.40 -20.74
CA ARG A 180 -3.74 5.21 -21.42
C ARG A 180 -4.00 3.94 -20.61
N LEU A 181 -3.68 3.93 -19.32
CA LEU A 181 -3.97 2.82 -18.41
C LEU A 181 -5.46 2.51 -18.35
N HIS A 182 -6.30 3.55 -18.23
CA HIS A 182 -7.74 3.40 -18.20
C HIS A 182 -8.30 2.80 -19.50
N VAL A 183 -7.78 3.23 -20.66
CA VAL A 183 -8.14 2.69 -21.98
C VAL A 183 -7.65 1.24 -22.14
N TYR A 184 -6.43 0.91 -21.70
CA TYR A 184 -5.92 -0.47 -21.73
C TYR A 184 -6.79 -1.42 -20.91
N HIS A 185 -7.16 -1.04 -19.68
CA HIS A 185 -8.07 -1.82 -18.86
C HIS A 185 -9.46 -1.96 -19.49
N SER A 186 -9.99 -0.89 -20.08
CA SER A 186 -11.29 -0.92 -20.76
C SER A 186 -11.30 -1.84 -22.00
N ILE A 187 -10.19 -1.87 -22.75
CA ILE A 187 -10.03 -2.75 -23.92
C ILE A 187 -9.90 -4.22 -23.49
N LEU A 188 -9.12 -4.51 -22.45
CA LEU A 188 -8.95 -5.86 -21.93
C LEU A 188 -10.26 -6.45 -21.38
N PHE A 189 -11.09 -5.63 -20.73
CA PHE A 189 -12.40 -6.07 -20.23
C PHE A 189 -13.47 -6.25 -21.33
N ASN A 190 -13.47 -5.40 -22.37
CA ASN A 190 -14.43 -5.51 -23.47
C ASN A 190 -14.01 -6.51 -24.57
N GLY A 191 -12.76 -6.95 -24.61
CA GLY A 191 -12.24 -7.94 -25.57
C GLY A 191 -12.55 -9.40 -25.22
N SER A 192 -13.13 -9.68 -24.04
CA SER A 192 -13.49 -11.04 -23.58
C SER A 192 -14.93 -11.46 -23.87
N LEU A 193 -15.66 -10.69 -24.68
CA LEU A 193 -16.98 -11.05 -25.21
C LEU A 193 -16.94 -11.05 -26.75
N GLN A 194 -16.30 -12.06 -27.34
CA GLN A 194 -16.56 -12.53 -28.70
C GLN A 194 -16.15 -13.99 -28.85
#